data_AF-A0A2R7SIZ9-F1
#
_entry.id   AF-A0A2R7SIZ9-F1
#
_cell.length_a   1.000
_cell.length_b   1.000
_cell.length_c   1.000
_cell.angle_alpha   90.00
_cell.angle_beta   90.00
_cell.angle_gamma   90.00
#
_symmetry.space_group_name_H-M   'P 1'
#
loop_
_entity.id
_entity.type
_entity.pdbx_description
1 polymer ?
#
loop_
_entity_poly.entity_id
_entity_poly.type
_entity_poly.pdbx_seq_one_letter_code
_entity_poly.pdbx_strand_id
1 'polypeptide(L)'
;MKSCPATPPELVTALADIFPTFMVYREADEGEVKTYHSIFLFDFNPYFAKHAPEFTEKQLKIFSQLLAKCIDAQGSLQSAVETCFLEHAHQMGFARYVRPYLKSARAELAQ
;
A
#
# COMPACT_ATOMS: atom_id res chain seq x y z
N MET A 1 -5.43 6.84 13.95
CA MET A 1 -4.84 6.34 12.68
C MET A 1 -5.54 7.03 11.53
N LYS A 2 -4.77 7.61 10.60
CA LYS A 2 -5.24 8.50 9.52
C LYS A 2 -6.32 7.85 8.64
N SER A 3 -7.22 8.67 8.11
CA SER A 3 -8.27 8.29 7.16
C SER A 3 -7.68 7.81 5.84
N CYS A 4 -8.52 7.27 4.95
CA CYS A 4 -8.14 6.99 3.58
C CYS A 4 -7.52 8.25 2.93
N PRO A 5 -6.33 8.17 2.30
CA PRO A 5 -5.71 9.31 1.64
C PRO A 5 -6.61 9.90 0.56
N ALA A 6 -6.83 11.22 0.60
CA ALA A 6 -7.68 11.91 -0.38
C ALA A 6 -6.92 12.31 -1.64
N THR A 7 -5.59 12.43 -1.56
CA THR A 7 -4.72 12.77 -2.69
C THR A 7 -3.50 11.83 -2.85
N PRO A 8 -2.90 11.72 -4.05
CA PRO A 8 -1.68 10.94 -4.28
C PRO A 8 -0.49 11.31 -3.36
N PRO A 9 -0.18 12.60 -3.08
CA PRO A 9 0.86 12.96 -2.11
C PRO A 9 0.56 12.51 -0.68
N GLU A 10 -0.72 12.50 -0.28
CA GLU A 10 -1.12 11.96 1.03
C GLU A 10 -0.93 10.45 1.11
N LEU A 11 -1.14 9.71 0.01
CA LEU A 11 -0.84 8.29 -0.04
C LEU A 11 0.66 8.05 0.18
N VAL A 12 1.52 8.81 -0.51
CA VAL A 12 2.98 8.70 -0.35
C VAL A 12 3.38 8.97 1.10
N THR A 13 2.82 10.03 1.70
CA THR A 13 3.07 10.38 3.10
C THR A 13 2.61 9.25 4.04
N ALA A 14 1.44 8.67 3.79
CA ALA A 14 0.93 7.55 4.59
C ALA A 14 1.81 6.29 4.45
N LEU A 15 2.32 6.00 3.25
CA LEU A 15 3.23 4.88 3.01
C LEU A 15 4.58 5.11 3.69
N ALA A 16 5.14 6.32 3.63
CA ALA A 16 6.40 6.69 4.27
C ALA A 16 6.33 6.64 5.80
N ASP A 17 5.18 6.99 6.39
CA ASP A 17 4.91 6.90 7.84
C ASP A 17 5.01 5.44 8.34
N ILE A 18 4.59 4.48 7.50
CA ILE A 18 4.63 3.04 7.81
C ILE A 18 5.98 2.42 7.43
N PHE A 19 6.54 2.86 6.32
CA PHE A 19 7.74 2.33 5.69
C PHE A 19 8.76 3.46 5.46
N PRO A 20 9.53 3.87 6.48
CA PRO A 20 10.40 5.05 6.39
C PRO A 20 11.43 4.98 5.26
N THR A 21 11.91 3.78 4.92
CA THR A 21 12.88 3.58 3.83
C THR A 21 12.28 3.71 2.43
N PHE A 22 10.95 3.81 2.32
CA PHE A 22 10.27 4.01 1.04
C PHE A 22 10.65 5.34 0.38
N MET A 23 10.80 6.43 1.15
CA MET A 23 11.19 7.72 0.58
C MET A 23 12.59 7.68 -0.01
N VAL A 24 13.53 7.03 0.68
CA VAL A 24 14.91 6.85 0.19
C VAL A 24 14.93 6.01 -1.09
N TYR A 25 14.10 4.96 -1.16
CA TYR A 25 13.94 4.16 -2.38
C TYR A 25 13.41 5.01 -3.54
N ARG A 26 12.41 5.85 -3.27
CA ARG A 26 11.74 6.67 -4.28
C ARG A 26 12.59 7.82 -4.79
N GLU A 27 13.36 8.48 -3.94
CA GLU A 27 14.28 9.55 -4.36
C GLU A 27 15.38 9.06 -5.31
N ALA A 28 15.71 7.76 -5.26
CA ALA A 28 16.64 7.14 -6.19
C ALA A 28 16.03 6.86 -7.58
N ASP A 29 14.71 6.94 -7.72
CA ASP A 29 13.96 6.71 -8.96
C ASP A 29 13.36 8.06 -9.42
N GLU A 30 13.95 8.70 -10.43
CA GLU A 30 13.59 10.05 -10.93
C GLU A 30 12.24 10.10 -11.68
N GLY A 31 11.23 9.36 -11.22
CA GLY A 31 9.91 9.28 -11.84
C GLY A 31 8.92 10.32 -11.30
N GLU A 32 8.37 11.17 -12.19
CA GLU A 32 7.30 12.11 -11.86
C GLU A 32 5.95 11.38 -11.74
N VAL A 33 5.73 10.68 -10.64
CA VAL A 33 4.54 9.86 -10.43
C VAL A 33 3.43 10.64 -9.69
N LYS A 34 2.36 10.99 -10.41
CA LYS A 34 1.27 11.88 -9.93
C LYS A 34 -0.05 11.19 -9.57
N THR A 35 -0.23 9.90 -9.87
CA THR A 35 -1.53 9.21 -9.67
C THR A 35 -1.41 8.03 -8.70
N TYR A 36 -2.51 7.63 -8.06
CA TYR A 36 -2.55 6.45 -7.19
C TYR A 36 -2.08 5.17 -7.89
N HIS A 37 -2.49 4.98 -9.15
CA HIS A 37 -2.12 3.79 -9.92
C HIS A 37 -0.61 3.75 -10.15
N SER A 38 -0.04 4.87 -10.58
CA SER A 38 1.40 5.00 -10.78
C SER A 38 2.18 4.80 -9.48
N ILE A 39 1.71 5.33 -8.34
CA ILE A 39 2.37 5.15 -7.03
C ILE A 39 2.44 3.66 -6.67
N PHE A 40 1.33 2.94 -6.80
CA PHE A 40 1.34 1.50 -6.49
C PHE A 40 2.18 0.72 -7.50
N LEU A 41 2.02 1.00 -8.79
CA LEU A 41 2.63 0.21 -9.85
C LEU A 41 4.15 0.39 -9.94
N PHE A 42 4.62 1.64 -9.97
CA PHE A 42 6.01 1.96 -10.28
C PHE A 42 6.85 2.22 -9.03
N ASP A 43 6.29 2.84 -8.00
CA ASP A 43 7.06 3.14 -6.78
C ASP A 43 6.95 2.00 -5.75
N PHE A 44 5.72 1.70 -5.31
CA PHE A 44 5.51 0.96 -4.08
C PHE A 44 5.54 -0.57 -4.27
N ASN A 45 4.99 -1.12 -5.35
CA ASN A 45 5.07 -2.55 -5.64
C ASN A 45 6.51 -3.08 -5.68
N PRO A 46 7.45 -2.49 -6.46
CA PRO A 46 8.82 -3.01 -6.50
C PRO A 46 9.54 -2.83 -5.17
N TYR A 47 9.32 -1.70 -4.47
CA TYR A 47 9.80 -1.51 -3.10
C TYR A 47 9.29 -2.61 -2.15
N PHE A 48 7.98 -2.84 -2.15
CA PHE A 48 7.35 -3.81 -1.27
C PHE A 48 7.81 -5.23 -1.60
N ALA A 49 7.87 -5.61 -2.88
CA ALA A 49 8.34 -6.93 -3.29
C ALA A 49 9.77 -7.22 -2.81
N LYS A 50 10.65 -6.21 -2.86
CA LYS A 50 12.04 -6.31 -2.44
C LYS A 50 12.20 -6.41 -0.92
N HIS A 51 11.42 -5.65 -0.16
CA HIS A 51 11.60 -5.47 1.28
C HIS A 51 10.55 -6.19 2.15
N ALA A 52 9.52 -6.80 1.55
CA ALA A 52 8.46 -7.51 2.28
C ALA A 52 8.96 -8.52 3.33
N PRO A 53 10.03 -9.30 3.11
CA PRO A 53 10.57 -10.21 4.13
C PRO A 53 11.13 -9.49 5.37
N GLU A 54 11.49 -8.22 5.25
CA GLU A 54 12.12 -7.42 6.31
C GLU A 54 11.10 -6.61 7.11
N PHE A 55 9.86 -6.50 6.63
CA PHE A 55 8.82 -5.74 7.30
C PHE A 55 8.36 -6.43 8.58
N THR A 56 8.22 -5.62 9.63
CA THR A 56 7.67 -6.09 10.90
C THR A 56 6.18 -6.39 10.77
N GLU A 57 5.68 -7.32 11.60
CA GLU A 57 4.23 -7.58 11.69
C GLU A 57 3.43 -6.30 11.95
N LYS A 58 3.94 -5.39 12.79
CA LYS A 58 3.29 -4.12 13.10
C LYS A 58 3.09 -3.28 11.83
N GLN A 59 4.11 -3.17 10.98
CA GLN A 59 4.02 -2.44 9.72
C GLN A 59 3.01 -3.10 8.77
N LEU A 60 3.05 -4.43 8.64
CA LEU A 60 2.12 -5.18 7.79
C LEU A 60 0.66 -5.04 8.24
N LYS A 61 0.40 -5.03 9.56
CA LYS A 61 -0.92 -4.77 10.14
C LYS A 61 -1.41 -3.35 9.85
N ILE A 62 -0.60 -2.34 10.13
CA ILE A 62 -0.96 -0.93 9.91
C ILE A 62 -1.22 -0.69 8.42
N PHE A 63 -0.36 -1.21 7.54
CA PHE A 63 -0.55 -1.10 6.10
C PHE A 63 -1.83 -1.80 5.62
N SER A 64 -2.12 -2.99 6.14
CA SER A 64 -3.35 -3.71 5.79
C SER A 64 -4.62 -2.98 6.25
N GLN A 65 -4.57 -2.28 7.39
CA GLN A 65 -5.65 -1.42 7.85
C GLN A 65 -5.82 -0.19 6.95
N LEU A 66 -4.72 0.41 6.47
CA LEU A 66 -4.77 1.49 5.48
C LEU A 66 -5.44 0.99 4.19
N LEU A 67 -5.02 -0.17 3.64
CA LEU A 67 -5.62 -0.75 2.45
C LEU A 67 -7.11 -1.06 2.63
N ALA A 68 -7.50 -1.63 3.78
CA ALA A 68 -8.89 -1.95 4.07
C ALA A 68 -9.78 -0.69 4.02
N LYS A 69 -9.32 0.42 4.62
CA LYS A 69 -10.01 1.72 4.54
C LYS A 69 -10.04 2.29 3.13
N CYS A 70 -8.98 2.11 2.36
CA CYS A 70 -8.92 2.57 0.96
C CYS A 70 -9.90 1.81 0.07
N ILE A 71 -10.07 0.51 0.31
CA ILE A 71 -11.05 -0.32 -0.39
C ILE A 71 -12.47 0.11 -0.03
N ASP A 72 -12.73 0.40 1.25
CA ASP A 72 -14.07 0.79 1.74
C ASP A 72 -14.51 2.19 1.28
N ALA A 73 -13.57 3.14 1.18
CA ALA A 73 -13.86 4.52 0.77
C ALA A 73 -14.34 4.69 -0.68
N GLN A 74 -14.21 3.64 -1.51
CA GLN A 74 -14.58 3.59 -2.94
C GLN A 74 -13.83 4.61 -3.83
N GLY A 75 -13.81 4.36 -5.15
CA GLY A 75 -13.28 5.30 -6.16
C GLY A 75 -11.85 5.00 -6.65
N SER A 76 -11.13 6.03 -7.11
CA SER A 76 -9.86 5.84 -7.83
C SER A 76 -8.75 5.18 -7.01
N LEU A 77 -8.73 5.42 -5.69
CA LEU A 77 -7.77 4.80 -4.80
C LEU A 77 -8.13 3.33 -4.51
N GLN A 78 -9.41 3.00 -4.35
CA GLN A 78 -9.88 1.61 -4.29
C GLN A 78 -9.43 0.83 -5.53
N SER A 79 -9.71 1.37 -6.73
CA SER A 79 -9.31 0.75 -8.00
C SER A 79 -7.79 0.53 -8.05
N ALA A 80 -6.99 1.51 -7.65
CA ALA A 80 -5.54 1.39 -7.62
C ALA A 80 -5.05 0.33 -6.62
N VAL A 81 -5.67 0.21 -5.44
CA VAL A 81 -5.33 -0.84 -4.47
C VAL A 81 -5.67 -2.22 -5.03
N GLU A 82 -6.84 -2.41 -5.61
CA GLU A 82 -7.27 -3.72 -6.08
C GLU A 82 -6.50 -4.17 -7.33
N THR A 83 -6.37 -3.28 -8.32
CA THR A 83 -5.81 -3.62 -9.64
C THR A 83 -4.31 -3.35 -9.74
N CYS A 84 -3.77 -2.30 -9.11
CA CYS A 84 -2.33 -2.04 -9.17
C CYS A 84 -1.59 -2.71 -8.03
N PHE A 85 -2.06 -2.66 -6.79
CA PHE A 85 -1.33 -3.27 -5.68
C PHE A 85 -1.61 -4.78 -5.53
N LEU A 86 -2.86 -5.17 -5.26
CA LEU A 86 -3.19 -6.55 -4.88
C LEU A 86 -3.03 -7.55 -6.03
N GLU A 87 -3.37 -7.16 -7.25
CA GLU A 87 -3.15 -8.00 -8.44
C GLU A 87 -1.65 -8.27 -8.64
N HIS A 88 -0.82 -7.23 -8.63
CA HIS A 88 0.63 -7.37 -8.80
C HIS A 88 1.27 -8.09 -7.60
N ALA A 89 0.76 -7.88 -6.38
CA ALA A 89 1.17 -8.63 -5.21
C ALA A 89 0.96 -10.14 -5.38
N HIS A 90 -0.14 -10.51 -6.02
CA HIS A 90 -0.42 -11.90 -6.34
C HIS A 90 0.55 -12.42 -7.41
N GLN A 91 0.74 -11.68 -8.51
CA GLN A 91 1.63 -12.04 -9.61
C GLN A 91 3.10 -12.16 -9.18
N MET A 92 3.57 -11.26 -8.32
CA MET A 92 4.95 -11.22 -7.82
C MET A 92 5.16 -12.06 -6.54
N GLY A 93 4.10 -12.73 -6.04
CA GLY A 93 4.20 -13.66 -4.91
C GLY A 93 4.37 -13.05 -3.52
N PHE A 94 4.28 -11.72 -3.37
CA PHE A 94 4.36 -11.05 -2.06
C PHE A 94 3.00 -10.83 -1.39
N ALA A 95 1.89 -11.19 -2.05
CA ALA A 95 0.54 -11.14 -1.45
C ALA A 95 0.43 -11.92 -0.14
N ARG A 96 1.26 -12.95 0.07
CA ARG A 96 1.31 -13.74 1.31
C ARG A 96 1.62 -12.91 2.56
N TYR A 97 2.34 -11.79 2.42
CA TYR A 97 2.70 -10.93 3.55
C TYR A 97 1.56 -9.99 3.98
N VAL A 98 0.64 -9.67 3.07
CA VAL A 98 -0.45 -8.70 3.31
C VAL A 98 -1.79 -9.40 3.52
N ARG A 99 -2.07 -10.49 2.78
CA ARG A 99 -3.37 -11.17 2.79
C ARG A 99 -3.92 -11.55 4.18
N PRO A 100 -3.12 -12.13 5.11
CA PRO A 100 -3.62 -12.51 6.42
C PRO A 100 -4.15 -11.31 7.21
N TYR A 101 -3.40 -10.20 7.21
CA TYR A 101 -3.73 -8.99 7.94
C TYR A 101 -4.84 -8.18 7.26
N LEU A 102 -4.90 -8.18 5.92
CA LEU A 102 -5.98 -7.52 5.17
C LEU A 102 -7.34 -8.17 5.44
N LYS A 103 -7.39 -9.51 5.53
CA LYS A 103 -8.62 -10.22 5.90
C LYS A 103 -9.10 -9.82 7.29
N SER A 104 -8.20 -9.73 8.26
CA SER A 104 -8.52 -9.25 9.62
C SER A 104 -9.04 -7.82 9.59
N ALA A 105 -8.29 -6.91 8.97
CA ALA A 105 -8.63 -5.50 8.94
C ALA A 105 -9.99 -5.21 8.29
N ARG A 106 -10.34 -5.94 7.21
CA ARG A 106 -11.66 -5.81 6.58
C ARG A 106 -12.79 -6.36 7.45
N ALA A 107 -12.55 -7.43 8.22
CA ALA A 107 -13.54 -7.95 9.15
C ALA A 107 -13.82 -6.97 10.30
N GLU A 108 -12.78 -6.27 10.79
CA GLU A 108 -12.92 -5.25 11.83
C GLU A 108 -13.69 -4.00 11.37
N LEU A 109 -13.65 -3.65 10.08
CA LEU A 109 -14.41 -2.52 9.52
C LEU A 109 -15.89 -2.84 9.27
N ALA A 110 -16.26 -4.12 9.20
CA ALA A 110 -17.62 -4.56 8.92
C ALA A 110 -18.47 -4.76 10.20
N GLN A 111 -17.92 -4.47 11.37
CA GLN A 111 -18.55 -4.56 12.69
C GLN A 111 -19.04 -3.18 13.15
#